data_AF-A0A914U7G7-F1
#
_entry.id   AF-A0A914U7G7-F1
#
_cell.length_a   1.000
_cell.length_b   1.000
_cell.length_c   1.000
_cell.angle_alpha   90.00
_cell.angle_beta   90.00
_cell.angle_gamma   90.00
#
_symmetry.space_group_name_H-M   'P 1'
#
loop_
_entity.id
_entity.type
_entity.pdbx_description
1 polymer ?
#
loop_
_entity_poly.entity_id
_entity_poly.type
_entity_poly.pdbx_seq_one_letter_code
_entity_poly.pdbx_strand_id
1 'polypeptide(L)'
;KYSHDSDAETARNAIFAMGLVGAGTNNARLVAMLRQLASYHCKDTTSLMLVRLSQGLTHLGKGTMTLNPFHSDRQILSSTSVAALFVTCFSFLDSNTSLSNQQSYLTYSLSLAIQPRMLITLIEDTTKGKEGDLKQINVPVRVGQAVDVVAQAGKPKTITGFQTHTSPVLLAYGERAELATDE
;
A
#
# COMPACT_ATOMS: atom_id res chain seq x y z
N LYS A 1 -11.62 -16.93 10.70
CA LYS A 1 -12.44 -18.16 10.66
C LYS A 1 -12.02 -19.01 9.48
N TYR A 2 -12.20 -18.55 8.23
CA TYR A 2 -11.72 -19.26 7.03
C TYR A 2 -10.20 -19.51 6.97
N SER A 3 -9.39 -18.66 7.62
CA SER A 3 -7.94 -18.86 7.72
C SER A 3 -7.52 -20.06 8.59
N HIS A 4 -8.44 -20.66 9.34
CA HIS A 4 -8.20 -21.85 10.18
C HIS A 4 -9.04 -23.04 9.71
N ASP A 5 -9.57 -22.98 8.49
CA ASP A 5 -10.39 -24.06 7.96
C ASP A 5 -9.58 -25.35 7.81
N SER A 6 -10.27 -26.49 7.86
CA SER A 6 -9.69 -27.80 7.59
C SER A 6 -9.34 -27.98 6.11
N ASP A 7 -10.06 -27.29 5.22
CA ASP A 7 -9.73 -27.28 3.80
C ASP A 7 -8.53 -26.36 3.53
N ALA A 8 -7.46 -26.95 2.99
CA ALA A 8 -6.20 -26.27 2.75
C ALA A 8 -6.32 -25.18 1.66
N GLU A 9 -7.15 -25.39 0.65
CA GLU A 9 -7.33 -24.44 -0.45
C GLU A 9 -8.08 -23.19 0.03
N THR A 10 -9.17 -23.38 0.78
CA THR A 10 -9.91 -22.29 1.42
C THR A 10 -9.03 -21.50 2.39
N ALA A 11 -8.24 -22.20 3.22
CA ALA A 11 -7.33 -21.55 4.17
C ALA A 11 -6.27 -20.70 3.46
N ARG A 12 -5.65 -21.22 2.38
CA ARG A 12 -4.64 -20.49 1.59
C ARG A 12 -5.23 -19.26 0.93
N ASN A 13 -6.36 -19.39 0.25
CA ASN A 13 -7.01 -18.25 -0.41
C ASN A 13 -7.40 -17.15 0.59
N ALA A 14 -7.88 -17.53 1.78
CA ALA A 14 -8.16 -16.59 2.84
C ALA A 14 -6.90 -15.87 3.36
N ILE A 15 -5.78 -16.57 3.51
CA ILE A 15 -4.49 -15.98 3.92
C ILE A 15 -4.00 -14.97 2.88
N PHE A 16 -4.01 -15.35 1.61
CA PHE A 16 -3.59 -14.45 0.53
C PHE A 16 -4.49 -13.21 0.44
N ALA A 17 -5.81 -13.38 0.54
CA ALA A 17 -6.76 -12.27 0.54
C ALA A 17 -6.49 -11.26 1.67
N MET A 18 -6.13 -11.75 2.87
CA MET A 18 -5.72 -10.86 3.97
C MET A 18 -4.45 -10.09 3.65
N GLY A 19 -3.45 -10.73 3.03
CA GLY A 19 -2.22 -10.06 2.59
C GLY A 19 -2.48 -8.99 1.53
N LEU A 20 -3.34 -9.28 0.55
CA LEU A 20 -3.68 -8.38 -0.55
C LEU A 20 -4.43 -7.14 -0.04
N VAL A 21 -5.45 -7.31 0.81
CA VAL A 21 -6.23 -6.20 1.40
C VAL A 21 -5.38 -5.39 2.39
N GLY A 22 -4.52 -6.07 3.15
CA GLY A 22 -3.62 -5.43 4.11
C GLY A 22 -2.39 -4.77 3.50
N ALA A 23 -2.22 -4.82 2.18
CA ALA A 23 -0.98 -4.44 1.52
C ALA A 23 -0.58 -2.99 1.80
N GLY A 24 0.62 -2.80 2.35
CA GLY A 24 1.17 -1.48 2.70
C GLY A 24 0.49 -0.76 3.86
N THR A 25 -0.57 -1.31 4.47
CA THR A 25 -1.29 -0.65 5.57
C THR A 25 -0.55 -0.71 6.90
N ASN A 26 0.42 -1.62 7.04
CA ASN A 26 1.17 -1.86 8.27
C ASN A 26 0.26 -2.05 9.52
N ASN A 27 -0.92 -2.66 9.34
CA ASN A 27 -1.89 -2.83 10.42
C ASN A 27 -1.42 -3.87 11.45
N ALA A 28 -1.14 -3.41 12.68
CA ALA A 28 -0.61 -4.25 13.76
C ALA A 28 -1.49 -5.47 14.08
N ARG A 29 -2.82 -5.36 14.00
CA ARG A 29 -3.74 -6.48 14.27
C ARG A 29 -3.60 -7.59 13.22
N LEU A 30 -3.52 -7.20 11.95
CA LEU A 30 -3.38 -8.13 10.84
C LEU A 30 -2.01 -8.82 10.88
N VAL A 31 -0.94 -8.07 11.16
CA VAL A 31 0.42 -8.62 11.33
C VAL A 31 0.48 -9.63 12.49
N ALA A 32 -0.14 -9.32 13.62
CA ALA A 32 -0.20 -10.24 14.76
C ALA A 32 -0.93 -11.54 14.40
N MET A 33 -2.06 -11.44 13.68
CA MET A 33 -2.81 -12.61 13.21
C MET A 33 -2.00 -13.44 12.20
N LEU A 34 -1.30 -12.83 11.24
CA LEU A 34 -0.43 -13.55 10.30
C LEU A 34 0.74 -14.25 11.01
N ARG A 35 1.26 -13.69 12.12
CA ARG A 35 2.29 -14.36 12.93
C ARG A 35 1.75 -15.62 13.60
N GLN A 36 0.52 -15.57 14.14
CA GLN A 36 -0.14 -16.73 14.71
C GLN A 36 -0.39 -17.81 13.65
N LEU A 37 -0.83 -17.41 12.45
CA LEU A 37 -1.04 -18.33 11.32
C LEU A 37 0.26 -18.98 10.84
N ALA A 38 1.39 -18.25 10.89
CA ALA A 38 2.70 -18.83 10.56
C ALA A 38 3.11 -19.94 11.54
N SER A 39 2.82 -19.78 12.83
CA SER A 39 3.05 -20.82 13.84
C SER A 39 2.10 -22.01 13.66
N TYR A 40 0.84 -21.77 13.26
CA TYR A 40 -0.16 -22.82 13.03
C TYR A 40 0.17 -23.68 11.78
N HIS A 41 0.54 -23.05 10.67
CA HIS A 41 0.85 -23.74 9.40
C HIS A 41 2.34 -24.11 9.24
N CYS A 42 3.09 -24.26 10.34
CA CYS A 42 4.53 -24.51 10.28
C CYS A 42 4.92 -25.83 9.58
N LYS A 43 4.01 -26.80 9.53
CA LYS A 43 4.22 -28.12 8.93
C LYS A 43 4.06 -28.14 7.40
N ASP A 44 3.25 -27.24 6.84
CA ASP A 44 3.01 -27.18 5.40
C ASP A 44 3.82 -26.03 4.78
N THR A 45 4.84 -26.38 4.00
CA THR A 45 5.74 -25.43 3.36
C THR A 45 5.01 -24.44 2.45
N THR A 46 3.98 -24.90 1.74
CA THR A 46 3.23 -24.05 0.78
C THR A 46 2.42 -22.99 1.49
N SER A 47 1.65 -23.40 2.52
CA SER A 47 0.90 -22.48 3.38
C SER A 47 1.82 -21.52 4.14
N LEU A 48 2.98 -21.99 4.62
CA LEU A 48 3.96 -21.13 5.28
C LEU A 48 4.56 -20.08 4.34
N MET A 49 4.88 -20.46 3.10
CA MET A 49 5.35 -19.53 2.06
C MET A 49 4.30 -18.44 1.82
N LEU A 50 3.03 -18.82 1.72
CA LEU A 50 1.93 -17.90 1.48
C LEU A 50 1.68 -16.94 2.64
N VAL A 51 1.79 -17.41 3.89
CA VAL A 51 1.72 -16.54 5.07
C VAL A 51 2.86 -15.52 5.04
N ARG A 52 4.08 -15.93 4.69
CA ARG A 52 5.24 -15.02 4.56
C ARG A 52 5.07 -14.01 3.43
N LEU A 53 4.53 -14.43 2.28
CA LEU A 53 4.20 -13.54 1.18
C LEU A 53 3.19 -12.47 1.66
N SER A 54 2.14 -12.90 2.37
CA SER A 54 1.13 -12.01 2.93
C SER A 54 1.71 -11.03 3.95
N GLN A 55 2.63 -11.48 4.80
CA GLN A 55 3.38 -10.60 5.73
C GLN A 55 4.22 -9.57 4.95
N GLY A 56 4.92 -10.00 3.90
CA GLY A 56 5.69 -9.12 3.02
C GLY A 56 4.82 -8.04 2.37
N LEU A 57 3.64 -8.43 1.86
CA LEU A 57 2.67 -7.48 1.29
C LEU A 57 2.19 -6.46 2.33
N THR A 58 1.94 -6.87 3.57
CA THR A 58 1.47 -5.93 4.61
C THR A 58 2.50 -4.86 4.99
N HIS A 59 3.79 -5.19 4.85
CA HIS A 59 4.92 -4.29 5.06
C HIS A 59 5.54 -3.76 3.75
N LEU A 60 4.76 -3.74 2.66
CA LEU A 60 5.24 -3.30 1.35
C LEU A 60 5.88 -1.91 1.41
N GLY A 61 7.14 -1.80 0.95
CA GLY A 61 7.90 -0.55 1.06
C GLY A 61 8.09 -0.05 2.50
N LYS A 62 8.12 -0.95 3.51
CA LYS A 62 8.05 -0.59 4.95
C LYS A 62 6.75 0.14 5.35
N GLY A 63 5.69 -0.02 4.56
CA GLY A 63 4.41 0.69 4.69
C GLY A 63 4.31 1.95 3.85
N THR A 64 5.36 2.35 3.12
CA THR A 64 5.30 3.55 2.27
C THR A 64 4.62 3.33 0.92
N MET A 65 4.40 2.08 0.53
CA MET A 65 3.78 1.72 -0.75
C MET A 65 2.55 0.85 -0.50
N THR A 66 1.48 1.10 -1.23
CA THR A 66 0.21 0.37 -1.16
C THR A 66 -0.22 -0.13 -2.54
N LEU A 67 -1.11 -1.12 -2.58
CA LEU A 67 -1.76 -1.53 -3.82
C LEU A 67 -2.97 -0.64 -4.09
N ASN A 68 -2.94 0.08 -5.21
CA ASN A 68 -4.05 0.93 -5.60
C ASN A 68 -4.15 0.99 -7.14
N PRO A 69 -5.29 0.59 -7.74
CA PRO A 69 -5.47 0.69 -9.19
C PRO A 69 -5.78 2.11 -9.67
N PHE A 70 -6.10 3.03 -8.75
CA PHE A 70 -6.42 4.40 -9.12
C PHE A 70 -5.19 5.30 -9.06
N HIS A 71 -5.15 6.26 -9.97
CA HIS A 71 -4.17 7.34 -10.05
C HIS A 71 -4.86 8.70 -9.82
N SER A 72 -4.08 9.74 -9.51
CA SER A 72 -4.56 11.12 -9.33
C SER A 72 -5.76 11.25 -8.37
N ASP A 73 -5.53 11.07 -7.06
CA ASP A 73 -6.57 11.20 -6.03
C ASP A 73 -7.87 10.44 -6.34
N ARG A 74 -7.72 9.24 -6.90
CA ARG A 74 -8.81 8.32 -7.26
C ARG A 74 -9.67 8.73 -8.45
N GLN A 75 -9.25 9.74 -9.21
CA GLN A 75 -10.01 10.21 -10.37
C GLN A 75 -9.82 9.33 -11.61
N ILE A 76 -8.61 8.79 -11.81
CA ILE A 76 -8.26 8.05 -13.02
C ILE A 76 -8.01 6.58 -12.66
N LEU A 77 -8.71 5.67 -13.31
CA LEU A 77 -8.45 4.23 -13.17
C LEU A 77 -7.34 3.82 -14.14
N SER A 78 -6.27 3.22 -13.64
CA SER A 78 -5.20 2.66 -14.48
C SER A 78 -5.57 1.26 -14.94
N SER A 79 -5.83 1.08 -16.23
CA SER A 79 -6.18 -0.24 -16.80
C SER A 79 -5.11 -1.29 -16.56
N THR A 80 -3.83 -0.92 -16.53
CA THR A 80 -2.72 -1.85 -16.30
C THR A 80 -2.65 -2.32 -14.85
N SER A 81 -2.86 -1.43 -13.89
CA SER A 81 -2.88 -1.77 -12.47
C SER A 81 -4.09 -2.62 -12.11
N VAL A 82 -5.24 -2.37 -12.74
CA VAL A 82 -6.43 -3.22 -12.62
C VAL A 82 -6.19 -4.61 -13.21
N ALA A 83 -5.67 -4.69 -14.43
CA ALA A 83 -5.35 -5.97 -15.07
C ALA A 83 -4.37 -6.79 -14.23
N ALA A 84 -3.35 -6.15 -13.66
CA ALA A 84 -2.38 -6.79 -12.77
C ALA A 84 -3.05 -7.44 -11.55
N LEU A 85 -3.92 -6.70 -10.85
CA LEU A 85 -4.66 -7.23 -9.69
C LEU A 85 -5.55 -8.42 -10.09
N PHE A 86 -6.24 -8.33 -11.23
CA PHE A 86 -7.06 -9.44 -11.73
C PHE A 86 -6.23 -10.68 -12.09
N VAL A 87 -5.08 -10.50 -12.73
CA VAL A 87 -4.15 -11.60 -13.05
C VAL A 87 -3.68 -12.29 -11.76
N THR A 88 -3.36 -11.51 -10.72
CA THR A 88 -2.95 -12.11 -9.44
C THR A 88 -4.11 -12.88 -8.80
N CYS A 89 -5.32 -12.29 -8.74
CA CYS A 89 -6.51 -12.98 -8.21
C CYS A 89 -6.84 -14.26 -8.99
N PHE A 90 -6.72 -14.24 -10.31
CA PHE A 90 -7.00 -15.41 -11.16
C PHE A 90 -5.94 -16.51 -10.98
N SER A 91 -4.66 -16.13 -10.86
CA SER A 91 -3.57 -17.06 -10.56
C SER A 91 -3.82 -17.84 -9.26
N PHE A 92 -4.35 -17.16 -8.23
CA PHE A 92 -4.65 -17.77 -6.93
C PHE A 92 -5.94 -18.60 -6.88
N LEU A 93 -6.70 -18.75 -7.98
CA LEU A 93 -7.79 -19.75 -8.04
C LEU A 93 -7.24 -21.16 -7.86
N ASP A 94 -6.06 -21.43 -8.41
CA ASP A 94 -5.30 -22.65 -8.13
C ASP A 94 -4.07 -22.28 -7.28
N SER A 95 -4.29 -22.25 -5.96
CA SER A 95 -3.27 -21.87 -4.99
C SER A 95 -2.05 -22.79 -4.99
N ASN A 96 -2.19 -24.04 -5.44
CA ASN A 96 -1.08 -25.00 -5.46
C ASN A 96 -0.09 -24.71 -6.60
N THR A 97 -0.61 -24.38 -7.78
CA THR A 97 0.22 -24.19 -8.98
C THR A 97 0.83 -22.80 -9.03
N SER A 98 0.11 -21.77 -8.58
CA SER A 98 0.59 -20.38 -8.55
C SER A 98 1.82 -20.16 -7.68
N LEU A 99 1.94 -20.87 -6.54
CA LEU A 99 3.14 -20.86 -5.69
C LEU A 99 4.24 -21.83 -6.14
N SER A 100 3.98 -22.68 -7.13
CA SER A 100 5.01 -23.57 -7.67
C SER A 100 6.08 -22.77 -8.42
N ASN A 101 7.33 -23.24 -8.40
CA ASN A 101 8.48 -22.58 -9.02
C ASN A 101 8.28 -22.26 -10.51
N GLN A 102 7.38 -22.95 -11.21
CA GLN A 102 7.10 -22.71 -12.63
C GLN A 102 6.28 -21.43 -12.88
N GLN A 103 5.40 -21.05 -11.95
CA GLN A 103 4.45 -19.94 -12.12
C GLN A 103 4.67 -18.80 -11.14
N SER A 104 5.70 -18.86 -10.29
CA SER A 104 6.02 -17.82 -9.30
C SER A 104 6.22 -16.43 -9.93
N TYR A 105 6.52 -16.36 -11.23
CA TYR A 105 6.65 -15.09 -11.94
C TYR A 105 5.34 -14.30 -12.02
N LEU A 106 4.18 -14.97 -11.98
CA LEU A 106 2.87 -14.32 -12.02
C LEU A 106 2.65 -13.42 -10.80
N THR A 107 3.25 -13.74 -9.66
CA THR A 107 3.24 -12.89 -8.47
C THR A 107 3.90 -11.52 -8.70
N TYR A 108 4.86 -11.42 -9.62
CA TYR A 108 5.50 -10.14 -9.96
C TYR A 108 4.60 -9.21 -10.78
N SER A 109 3.53 -9.70 -11.39
CA SER A 109 2.53 -8.85 -12.07
C SER A 109 1.97 -7.78 -11.12
N LEU A 110 1.91 -8.08 -9.82
CA LEU A 110 1.45 -7.19 -8.76
C LEU A 110 2.28 -5.91 -8.64
N SER A 111 3.53 -5.90 -9.11
CA SER A 111 4.38 -4.71 -9.15
C SER A 111 3.77 -3.53 -9.91
N LEU A 112 2.95 -3.79 -10.92
CA LEU A 112 2.26 -2.79 -11.73
C LEU A 112 1.14 -2.05 -10.97
N ALA A 113 0.69 -2.61 -9.83
CA ALA A 113 -0.33 -2.02 -8.97
C ALA A 113 0.26 -1.34 -7.72
N ILE A 114 1.58 -1.39 -7.54
CA ILE A 114 2.28 -0.78 -6.40
C ILE A 114 2.40 0.73 -6.62
N GLN A 115 1.89 1.52 -5.68
CA GLN A 115 2.00 2.98 -5.70
C GLN A 115 2.48 3.52 -4.34
N PRO A 116 3.33 4.56 -4.30
CA PRO A 116 3.76 5.20 -3.06
C PRO A 116 2.62 6.01 -2.42
N ARG A 117 2.54 5.99 -1.08
CA ARG A 117 1.56 6.71 -0.24
C ARG A 117 2.21 7.75 0.69
N MET A 118 3.47 8.09 0.43
CA MET A 118 4.25 9.04 1.24
C MET A 118 4.41 10.38 0.51
N LEU A 119 4.30 11.48 1.26
CA LEU A 119 4.62 12.81 0.78
C LEU A 119 6.02 13.20 1.26
N ILE A 120 6.89 13.54 0.31
CA ILE A 120 8.24 14.05 0.54
C ILE A 120 8.39 15.35 -0.24
N THR A 121 9.01 16.35 0.37
CA THR A 121 9.35 17.62 -0.27
C THR A 121 10.85 17.66 -0.54
N LEU A 122 11.21 17.97 -1.78
CA LEU A 122 12.59 18.05 -2.26
C LEU A 122 12.84 19.48 -2.77
N ILE A 123 14.03 20.01 -2.49
CA ILE A 123 14.50 21.31 -2.99
C ILE A 123 15.85 21.12 -3.67
N GLU A 124 16.14 21.91 -4.69
CA GLU A 124 17.45 21.87 -5.36
C GLU A 124 18.51 22.60 -4.51
N ASP A 125 19.63 21.92 -4.24
CA ASP A 125 20.78 22.51 -3.55
C ASP A 125 21.59 23.39 -4.52
N THR A 126 21.20 24.66 -4.64
CA THR A 126 21.89 25.67 -5.48
C THR A 126 23.33 25.98 -5.00
N THR A 127 23.73 25.52 -3.81
CA THR A 127 25.04 25.78 -3.20
C THR A 127 26.18 24.93 -3.75
N LYS A 128 25.91 23.83 -4.47
CA LYS A 128 26.93 22.89 -4.95
C LYS A 128 27.32 23.04 -6.42
N GLY A 129 26.75 24.00 -7.15
CA GLY A 129 27.11 24.25 -8.56
C GLY A 129 26.90 23.06 -9.51
N LYS A 130 26.22 22.00 -9.04
CA LYS A 130 25.78 20.85 -9.84
C LYS A 130 24.28 20.92 -9.96
N GLU A 131 23.80 21.11 -11.18
CA GLU A 131 22.39 20.99 -11.52
C GLU A 131 21.93 19.56 -11.19
N GLY A 132 20.89 19.43 -10.36
CA GLY A 132 20.23 18.14 -10.08
C GLY A 132 20.45 17.51 -8.69
N ASP A 133 21.22 18.13 -7.78
CA ASP A 133 21.28 17.65 -6.39
C ASP A 133 20.01 18.06 -5.63
N LEU A 134 19.06 17.12 -5.50
CA LEU A 134 17.83 17.29 -4.72
C LEU A 134 18.07 16.95 -3.25
N LYS A 135 17.87 17.92 -2.36
CA LYS A 135 17.90 17.74 -0.91
C LYS A 135 16.49 17.66 -0.36
N GLN A 136 16.26 16.70 0.52
CA GLN A 136 15.02 16.62 1.28
C GLN A 136 14.95 17.76 2.29
N ILE A 137 13.86 18.53 2.24
CA ILE A 137 13.57 19.60 3.20
C ILE A 137 12.26 19.30 3.91
N ASN A 138 12.20 19.56 5.21
CA ASN A 138 11.00 19.34 5.99
C ASN A 138 10.15 20.62 5.93
N VAL A 139 8.95 20.50 5.37
CA VAL A 139 8.00 21.60 5.18
C VAL A 139 6.76 21.31 6.02
N PRO A 140 6.11 22.32 6.62
CA PRO A 140 4.85 22.12 7.31
C PRO A 140 3.72 21.78 6.33
N VAL A 141 3.02 20.69 6.60
CA VAL A 141 1.96 20.10 5.77
C VAL A 141 0.74 19.83 6.64
N ARG A 142 -0.45 20.19 6.17
CA ARG A 142 -1.72 19.80 6.80
C ARG A 142 -2.19 18.50 6.17
N VAL A 143 -2.59 17.53 6.99
CA VAL A 143 -3.13 16.23 6.51
C VAL A 143 -4.57 16.11 6.97
N GLY A 144 -5.43 15.63 6.08
CA GLY A 144 -6.86 15.53 6.34
C GLY A 144 -7.57 14.63 5.35
N GLN A 145 -8.81 14.26 5.62
CA GLN A 145 -9.60 13.50 4.66
C GLN A 145 -9.93 14.38 3.46
N ALA A 146 -9.76 13.84 2.25
CA ALA A 146 -9.98 14.55 1.00
C ALA A 146 -11.48 14.88 0.82
N VAL A 147 -11.78 16.16 0.56
CA VAL A 147 -13.12 16.70 0.32
C VAL A 147 -13.03 17.67 -0.85
N ASP A 148 -14.09 17.80 -1.64
CA ASP A 148 -14.07 18.60 -2.87
C ASP A 148 -13.85 20.10 -2.59
N VAL A 149 -14.70 20.70 -1.74
CA VAL A 149 -14.51 22.06 -1.22
C VAL A 149 -14.99 22.14 0.22
N VAL A 150 -14.12 22.61 1.10
CA VAL A 150 -14.40 23.00 2.48
C VAL A 150 -13.83 24.40 2.75
N ALA A 151 -14.25 25.02 3.86
CA ALA A 151 -13.90 26.38 4.30
C ALA A 151 -14.70 27.51 3.64
N GLN A 152 -14.36 28.76 4.02
CA GLN A 152 -15.11 29.96 3.67
C GLN A 152 -15.03 30.26 2.16
N ALA A 153 -16.10 30.86 1.63
CA ALA A 153 -16.13 31.36 0.25
C ALA A 153 -14.94 32.31 0.00
N GLY A 154 -14.13 32.01 -1.02
CA GLY A 154 -12.93 32.77 -1.38
C GLY A 154 -11.60 32.10 -1.01
N LYS A 155 -11.59 31.13 -0.10
CA LYS A 155 -10.41 30.28 0.19
C LYS A 155 -10.81 28.80 0.28
N PRO A 156 -11.14 28.15 -0.84
CA PRO A 156 -11.53 26.75 -0.85
C PRO A 156 -10.34 25.88 -0.42
N LYS A 157 -10.57 24.94 0.50
CA LYS A 157 -9.61 23.89 0.89
C LYS A 157 -10.14 22.54 0.44
N THR A 158 -9.24 21.61 0.11
CA THR A 158 -9.63 20.26 -0.35
C THR A 158 -9.40 19.18 0.71
N ILE A 159 -9.02 19.57 1.93
CA ILE A 159 -8.78 18.66 3.06
C ILE A 159 -9.58 19.05 4.29
N THR A 160 -9.97 18.04 5.06
CA THR A 160 -10.56 18.20 6.39
C THR A 160 -9.49 18.05 7.46
N GLY A 161 -9.11 19.15 8.10
CA GLY A 161 -8.12 19.11 9.17
C GLY A 161 -7.32 20.39 9.29
N PHE A 162 -7.00 20.77 10.52
CA PHE A 162 -6.18 21.95 10.83
C PHE A 162 -4.82 21.57 11.43
N GLN A 163 -4.60 20.29 11.73
CA GLN A 163 -3.34 19.85 12.34
C GLN A 163 -2.21 19.89 11.31
N THR A 164 -1.12 20.57 11.69
CA THR A 164 0.11 20.66 10.90
C THR A 164 1.10 19.59 11.34
N HIS A 165 1.59 18.83 10.36
CA HIS A 165 2.70 17.90 10.46
C HIS A 165 3.91 18.44 9.69
N THR A 166 5.07 17.83 9.85
CA THR A 166 6.28 18.14 9.06
C THR A 166 6.58 17.00 8.11
N SER A 167 6.82 17.27 6.83
CA SER A 167 7.26 16.25 5.86
C SER A 167 8.58 15.60 6.32
N PRO A 168 8.81 14.29 6.04
CA PRO A 168 7.96 13.38 5.26
C PRO A 168 6.77 12.84 6.07
N VAL A 169 5.59 12.77 5.43
CA VAL A 169 4.38 12.24 6.07
C VAL A 169 3.85 11.05 5.28
N LEU A 170 3.41 10.03 6.01
CA LEU A 170 2.70 8.88 5.45
C LEU A 170 1.20 9.17 5.53
N LEU A 171 0.54 9.30 4.38
CA LEU A 171 -0.89 9.57 4.32
C LEU A 171 -1.67 8.31 4.71
N ALA A 172 -2.87 8.40 5.26
CA ALA A 172 -3.80 7.27 5.40
C ALA A 172 -4.65 7.04 4.15
N TYR A 173 -5.49 6.00 4.17
CA TYR A 173 -6.43 5.76 3.08
C TYR A 173 -7.46 6.91 3.03
N GLY A 174 -7.52 7.62 1.90
CA GLY A 174 -8.47 8.72 1.72
C GLY A 174 -8.04 10.04 2.36
N GLU A 175 -6.85 10.06 2.95
CA GLU A 175 -6.21 11.30 3.37
C GLU A 175 -5.47 11.95 2.22
N ARG A 176 -5.43 13.28 2.26
CA ARG A 176 -4.69 14.15 1.38
C ARG A 176 -3.88 15.12 2.22
N ALA A 177 -2.74 15.50 1.67
CA ALA A 177 -1.87 16.51 2.25
C ALA A 177 -1.92 17.80 1.42
N GLU A 178 -1.95 18.94 2.10
CA GLU A 178 -1.75 20.27 1.52
C GLU A 178 -0.62 20.98 2.28
N LEU A 179 0.11 21.86 1.60
CA LEU A 179 1.09 22.70 2.26
C LEU A 179 0.38 23.62 3.28
N ALA A 180 1.02 23.83 4.44
CA ALA A 180 0.42 24.63 5.50
C ALA A 180 0.51 26.15 5.24
N THR A 181 1.34 26.57 4.29
CA THR A 181 1.53 27.96 3.90
C THR A 181 0.31 28.47 3.12
N ASP A 182 -0.24 29.61 3.53
CA ASP A 182 -1.44 30.22 2.93
C ASP A 182 -1.07 31.21 1.78
N GLU A 183 0.12 31.07 1.18
CA GLU A 183 0.57 31.78 -0.03
C GLU A 183 0.26 30.98 -1.31
#